data_AF-A0A6P0IV94-F1
#
_entry.id   AF-A0A6P0IV94-F1
#
_cell.length_a   1.000
_cell.length_b   1.000
_cell.length_c   1.000
_cell.angle_alpha   90.00
_cell.angle_beta   90.00
_cell.angle_gamma   90.00
#
_symmetry.space_group_name_H-M   'P 1'
#
loop_
_entity.id
_entity.type
_entity.pdbx_description
1 polymer ?
#
loop_
_entity_poly.entity_id
_entity_poly.type
_entity_poly.pdbx_seq_one_letter_code
_entity_poly.pdbx_strand_id
1 'polypeptide(L)'
;TTLFIRMFFGAGLMEELLKAIPVLGLYALGQLLRTPWRERIGVWEPLDGILLGTASGVGFTLVETLGQYVPNIIDDVILPTTELDGHLLGLQLLIPRVLGSVAGHMAYSGYFGYFIGLSVLKPRKRWQIIGIGYLNASALHALWNAMGYVNSILLAIVGVVSYVFLTAAILKARALSPTRSQNFATQFFKN
;
A
#
# COMPACT_ATOMS: atom_id res chain seq x y z
N THR A 1 21.83 -0.65 11.04
CA THR A 1 21.11 0.56 11.46
C THR A 1 21.07 1.65 10.40
N THR A 2 22.19 1.96 9.73
CA THR A 2 22.25 2.99 8.67
C THR A 2 21.36 2.69 7.46
N LEU A 3 21.26 1.43 7.01
CA LEU A 3 20.41 1.02 5.89
C LEU A 3 18.92 1.25 6.16
N PHE A 4 18.41 0.76 7.30
CA PHE A 4 17.01 0.94 7.66
C PHE A 4 16.61 2.41 7.77
N ILE A 5 17.46 3.25 8.38
CA ILE A 5 17.19 4.70 8.48
C ILE A 5 17.08 5.31 7.08
N ARG A 6 18.00 4.98 6.17
CA ARG A 6 17.91 5.46 4.78
C ARG A 6 16.63 5.00 4.08
N MET A 7 16.26 3.72 4.24
CA MET A 7 15.02 3.19 3.67
C MET A 7 13.77 3.79 4.31
N PHE A 8 13.80 4.11 5.60
CA PHE A 8 12.70 4.73 6.32
C PHE A 8 12.42 6.15 5.85
N PHE A 9 13.46 6.97 5.73
CA PHE A 9 13.28 8.35 5.28
C PHE A 9 13.14 8.46 3.77
N GLY A 10 13.94 7.73 2.99
CA GLY A 10 14.00 7.84 1.54
C GLY A 10 12.83 7.16 0.83
N ALA A 11 12.49 5.94 1.24
CA ALA A 11 11.42 5.15 0.62
C ALA A 11 10.14 5.15 1.47
N GLY A 12 10.22 4.69 2.71
CA GLY A 12 9.07 4.51 3.62
C GLY A 12 8.22 5.78 3.75
N LEU A 13 8.79 6.85 4.31
CA LEU A 13 8.07 8.10 4.52
C LEU A 13 7.66 8.76 3.19
N MET A 14 8.61 9.01 2.29
CA MET A 14 8.32 9.77 1.07
C MET A 14 7.32 9.07 0.17
N GLU A 15 7.47 7.76 -0.05
CA GLU A 15 6.58 7.06 -0.95
C GLU A 15 5.21 6.78 -0.33
N GLU A 16 5.12 6.45 0.97
CA GLU A 16 3.79 6.28 1.59
C GLU A 16 3.03 7.61 1.65
N LEU A 17 3.73 8.74 1.78
CA LEU A 17 3.11 10.05 1.66
C LEU A 17 2.60 10.30 0.24
N LEU A 18 3.41 10.01 -0.79
CA LEU A 18 3.03 10.15 -2.19
C LEU A 18 1.85 9.25 -2.57
N LYS A 19 1.85 7.99 -2.13
CA LYS A 19 0.74 7.03 -2.31
C LYS A 19 -0.52 7.44 -1.54
N ALA A 20 -0.40 8.22 -0.48
CA ALA A 20 -1.57 8.72 0.24
C ALA A 20 -2.26 9.91 -0.48
N ILE A 21 -1.58 10.58 -1.43
CA ILE A 21 -2.15 11.76 -2.12
C ILE A 21 -3.49 11.47 -2.79
N PRO A 22 -3.68 10.38 -3.57
CA PRO A 22 -4.99 10.09 -4.17
C PRO A 22 -6.08 9.87 -3.12
N VAL A 23 -5.76 9.20 -2.01
CA VAL A 23 -6.71 8.93 -0.91
C VAL A 23 -7.11 10.22 -0.21
N LEU A 24 -6.13 11.06 0.14
CA LEU A 24 -6.36 12.37 0.77
C LEU A 24 -7.07 13.34 -0.17
N GLY A 25 -6.79 13.27 -1.47
CA GLY A 25 -7.47 14.05 -2.51
C GLY A 25 -8.94 13.68 -2.61
N LEU A 26 -9.28 12.39 -2.63
CA LEU A 26 -10.67 11.92 -2.63
C LEU A 26 -11.39 12.23 -1.32
N TYR A 27 -10.71 12.13 -0.19
CA TYR A 27 -11.23 12.61 1.10
C TYR A 27 -11.58 14.11 1.04
N ALA A 28 -10.65 14.96 0.61
CA ALA A 28 -10.86 16.39 0.50
C ALA A 28 -11.97 16.75 -0.51
N LEU A 29 -11.98 16.10 -1.68
CA LEU A 29 -13.03 16.27 -2.69
C LEU A 29 -14.40 15.88 -2.15
N GLY A 30 -14.50 14.76 -1.43
CA GLY A 30 -15.74 14.34 -0.78
C GLY A 30 -16.32 15.43 0.12
N GLN A 31 -15.47 16.12 0.89
CA GLN A 31 -15.93 17.21 1.78
C GLN A 31 -16.51 18.42 1.04
N LEU A 32 -16.24 18.57 -0.25
CA LEU A 32 -16.79 19.64 -1.11
C LEU A 32 -18.08 19.23 -1.84
N LEU A 33 -18.37 17.93 -1.92
CA LEU A 33 -19.50 17.38 -2.66
C LEU A 33 -20.76 17.29 -1.79
N ARG A 34 -21.93 17.36 -2.45
CA ARG A 34 -23.23 17.09 -1.83
C ARG A 34 -23.59 15.62 -1.94
N THR A 35 -24.43 15.13 -1.04
CA THR A 35 -25.07 13.81 -1.16
C THR A 35 -25.84 13.72 -2.48
N PRO A 36 -25.75 12.61 -3.25
CA PRO A 36 -25.10 11.33 -2.92
C PRO A 36 -23.62 11.20 -3.37
N TRP A 37 -23.06 12.23 -4.01
CA TRP A 37 -21.71 12.15 -4.59
C TRP A 37 -20.61 12.13 -3.54
N ARG A 38 -20.88 12.79 -2.41
CA ARG A 38 -20.00 12.75 -1.24
C ARG A 38 -19.73 11.32 -0.78
N GLU A 39 -20.77 10.48 -0.70
CA GLU A 39 -20.71 9.08 -0.24
C GLU A 39 -20.15 8.13 -1.30
N ARG A 40 -20.30 8.47 -2.58
CA ARG A 40 -19.84 7.63 -3.70
C ARG A 40 -18.36 7.79 -4.04
N ILE A 41 -17.79 8.96 -3.79
CA ILE A 41 -16.43 9.32 -4.24
C ILE A 41 -15.49 9.55 -3.05
N GLY A 42 -16.01 10.09 -1.94
CA GLY A 42 -15.20 10.44 -0.78
C GLY A 42 -14.79 9.25 0.07
N VAL A 43 -13.86 9.50 1.00
CA VAL A 43 -13.49 8.56 2.06
C VAL A 43 -14.37 8.81 3.28
N TRP A 44 -15.19 7.82 3.66
CA TRP A 44 -16.11 7.93 4.79
C TRP A 44 -15.79 6.99 5.94
N GLU A 45 -15.23 5.83 5.61
CA GLU A 45 -14.91 4.82 6.59
C GLU A 45 -13.56 4.14 6.29
N PRO A 46 -13.03 3.34 7.24
CA PRO A 46 -11.75 2.67 7.04
C PRO A 46 -11.73 1.73 5.83
N LEU A 47 -12.86 1.16 5.40
CA LEU A 47 -12.92 0.29 4.22
C LEU A 47 -12.65 1.07 2.92
N ASP A 48 -13.22 2.26 2.75
CA ASP A 48 -12.94 3.14 1.60
C ASP A 48 -11.46 3.49 1.56
N GLY A 49 -10.91 3.83 2.73
CA GLY A 49 -9.50 4.14 2.88
C GLY A 49 -8.60 2.97 2.47
N ILE A 50 -8.91 1.75 2.92
CA ILE A 50 -8.17 0.53 2.50
C ILE A 50 -8.27 0.33 0.99
N LEU A 51 -9.47 0.43 0.42
CA LEU A 51 -9.68 0.22 -1.02
C LEU A 51 -8.86 1.21 -1.86
N LEU A 52 -8.92 2.49 -1.53
CA LEU A 52 -8.19 3.52 -2.26
C LEU A 52 -6.68 3.46 -1.99
N GLY A 53 -6.28 3.15 -0.75
CA GLY A 53 -4.87 2.99 -0.38
C GLY A 53 -4.22 1.81 -1.09
N THR A 54 -4.90 0.66 -1.17
CA THR A 54 -4.43 -0.50 -1.95
C THR A 54 -4.36 -0.18 -3.44
N ALA A 55 -5.40 0.44 -4.01
CA ALA A 55 -5.41 0.86 -5.41
C ALA A 55 -4.27 1.84 -5.75
N SER A 56 -4.01 2.81 -4.86
CA SER A 56 -2.89 3.73 -5.03
C SER A 56 -1.53 3.02 -4.91
N GLY A 57 -1.39 2.04 -4.02
CA GLY A 57 -0.19 1.21 -3.91
C GLY A 57 0.09 0.41 -5.18
N VAL A 58 -0.94 -0.18 -5.79
CA VAL A 58 -0.83 -0.87 -7.09
C VAL A 58 -0.40 0.10 -8.19
N GLY A 59 -1.07 1.26 -8.30
CA GLY A 59 -0.74 2.27 -9.30
C GLY A 59 0.70 2.79 -9.16
N PHE A 60 1.15 3.03 -7.92
CA PHE A 60 2.53 3.41 -7.65
C PHE A 60 3.52 2.32 -8.09
N THR A 61 3.27 1.06 -7.71
CA THR A 61 4.15 -0.06 -8.08
C THR A 61 4.25 -0.22 -9.58
N LEU A 62 3.15 0.00 -10.32
CA LEU A 62 3.15 -0.05 -11.78
C LEU A 62 4.08 1.02 -12.36
N VAL A 63 3.97 2.27 -11.89
CA VAL A 63 4.81 3.40 -12.35
C VAL A 63 6.28 3.16 -11.98
N GLU A 64 6.55 2.74 -10.76
CA GLU A 64 7.90 2.45 -10.29
C GLU A 64 8.54 1.28 -11.05
N THR A 65 7.77 0.21 -11.27
CA THR A 65 8.25 -0.97 -12.02
C THR A 65 8.60 -0.60 -13.45
N LEU A 66 7.70 0.06 -14.17
CA LEU A 66 7.90 0.40 -15.58
C LEU A 66 8.92 1.53 -15.77
N GLY A 67 8.94 2.50 -14.86
CA GLY A 67 9.77 3.70 -14.99
C GLY A 67 11.18 3.58 -14.41
N GLN A 68 11.41 2.68 -13.45
CA GLN A 68 12.71 2.54 -12.78
C GLN A 68 13.24 1.11 -12.85
N TYR A 69 12.46 0.12 -12.42
CA TYR A 69 12.99 -1.25 -12.32
C TYR A 69 13.26 -1.90 -13.68
N VAL A 70 12.35 -1.79 -14.64
CA VAL A 70 12.54 -2.38 -15.98
C VAL A 70 13.76 -1.76 -16.67
N PRO A 71 13.92 -0.42 -16.75
CA PRO A 71 15.12 0.20 -17.33
C PRO A 71 16.42 -0.23 -16.63
N ASN A 72 16.47 -0.18 -15.30
CA ASN A 72 17.68 -0.52 -14.55
C ASN A 72 18.12 -1.98 -14.78
N ILE A 73 17.16 -2.92 -14.86
CA ILE A 73 17.47 -4.32 -15.16
C ILE A 73 18.00 -4.48 -16.60
N ILE A 74 17.43 -3.76 -17.56
CA ILE A 74 17.92 -3.79 -18.94
C ILE A 74 19.37 -3.28 -18.98
N ASP A 75 19.66 -2.18 -18.30
CA ASP A 75 21.00 -1.58 -18.24
C ASP A 75 22.02 -2.50 -17.53
N ASP A 76 21.62 -3.17 -16.44
CA ASP A 76 22.46 -4.08 -15.66
C ASP A 76 22.77 -5.40 -16.41
N VAL A 77 21.91 -5.81 -17.34
CA VAL A 77 22.04 -7.08 -18.09
C VAL A 77 22.82 -6.92 -19.40
N ILE A 78 23.32 -5.73 -19.74
CA ILE A 78 24.28 -5.50 -20.84
C ILE A 78 25.67 -6.06 -20.46
N LEU A 79 25.75 -7.36 -20.24
CA LEU A 79 26.95 -8.15 -20.49
C LEU A 79 26.92 -8.57 -21.98
N PRO A 80 28.07 -8.78 -22.65
CA PRO A 80 28.15 -9.05 -24.09
C PRO A 80 27.72 -10.49 -24.43
N THR A 81 26.51 -10.87 -24.03
CA THR A 81 25.78 -12.03 -24.52
C THR A 81 24.61 -11.51 -25.34
N THR A 82 24.35 -12.17 -26.46
CA THR A 82 23.28 -11.88 -27.43
C THR A 82 22.07 -11.17 -26.82
N GLU A 83 21.77 -9.94 -27.29
CA GLU A 83 20.75 -9.02 -26.74
C GLU A 83 19.42 -9.71 -26.36
N LEU A 84 19.03 -10.74 -27.10
CA LEU A 84 17.80 -11.52 -26.88
C LEU A 84 17.79 -12.31 -25.55
N ASP A 85 18.93 -12.85 -25.09
CA ASP A 85 19.01 -13.66 -23.87
C ASP A 85 18.95 -12.81 -22.61
N GLY A 86 19.52 -11.60 -22.67
CA GLY A 86 19.46 -10.62 -21.60
C GLY A 86 18.05 -10.11 -21.32
N HIS A 87 17.28 -9.83 -22.37
CA HIS A 87 15.87 -9.45 -22.24
C HIS A 87 15.01 -10.56 -21.65
N LEU A 88 15.25 -11.83 -22.01
CA LEU A 88 14.47 -12.95 -21.48
C LEU A 88 14.73 -13.19 -19.98
N LEU A 89 15.99 -13.14 -19.54
CA LEU A 89 16.39 -13.27 -18.14
C LEU A 89 15.86 -12.11 -17.28
N GLY A 90 15.92 -10.88 -17.80
CA GLY A 90 15.33 -9.71 -17.15
C GLY A 90 13.81 -9.87 -16.95
N LEU A 91 13.10 -10.37 -17.97
CA LEU A 91 11.66 -10.63 -17.89
C LEU A 91 11.31 -11.73 -16.88
N GLN A 92 12.12 -12.79 -16.81
CA GLN A 92 11.87 -13.92 -15.92
C GLN A 92 12.08 -13.57 -14.44
N LEU A 93 13.02 -12.68 -14.13
CA LEU A 93 13.24 -12.14 -12.78
C LEU A 93 12.23 -11.05 -12.40
N LEU A 94 11.63 -10.36 -13.37
CA LEU A 94 10.59 -9.37 -13.14
C LEU A 94 9.31 -9.98 -12.58
N ILE A 95 8.86 -11.15 -13.04
CA ILE A 95 7.55 -11.71 -12.63
C ILE A 95 7.46 -11.96 -11.10
N PRO A 96 8.39 -12.70 -10.46
CA PRO A 96 8.31 -12.94 -9.02
C PRO A 96 8.49 -11.65 -8.21
N ARG A 97 9.35 -10.73 -8.69
CA ARG A 97 9.62 -9.46 -8.03
C ARG A 97 8.44 -8.51 -8.10
N VAL A 98 7.76 -8.43 -9.23
CA VAL A 98 6.55 -7.61 -9.42
C VAL A 98 5.44 -8.13 -8.52
N LEU A 99 5.22 -9.44 -8.46
CA LEU A 99 4.19 -10.01 -7.58
C LEU A 99 4.46 -9.71 -6.09
N GLY A 100 5.70 -9.89 -5.64
CA GLY A 100 6.09 -9.57 -4.26
C GLY A 100 6.02 -8.07 -3.95
N SER A 101 6.51 -7.23 -4.87
CA SER A 101 6.47 -5.77 -4.72
C SER A 101 5.04 -5.26 -4.64
N VAL A 102 4.19 -5.64 -5.61
CA VAL A 102 2.77 -5.23 -5.63
C VAL A 102 2.06 -5.65 -4.34
N ALA A 103 2.27 -6.89 -3.87
CA ALA A 103 1.66 -7.36 -2.64
C ALA A 103 2.12 -6.55 -1.41
N GLY A 104 3.41 -6.20 -1.33
CA GLY A 104 3.94 -5.31 -0.31
C GLY A 104 3.27 -3.93 -0.35
N HIS A 105 3.28 -3.27 -1.50
CA HIS A 105 2.70 -1.95 -1.69
C HIS A 105 1.21 -1.90 -1.37
N MET A 106 0.45 -2.93 -1.73
CA MET A 106 -0.93 -3.06 -1.31
C MET A 106 -1.05 -3.17 0.22
N ALA A 107 -0.18 -3.95 0.87
CA ALA A 107 -0.24 -4.19 2.30
C ALA A 107 -0.04 -2.91 3.13
N TYR A 108 1.09 -2.21 2.98
CA TYR A 108 1.36 -1.02 3.79
C TYR A 108 0.55 0.21 3.35
N SER A 109 0.30 0.43 2.07
CA SER A 109 -0.55 1.55 1.62
C SER A 109 -2.02 1.32 1.92
N GLY A 110 -2.52 0.08 1.82
CA GLY A 110 -3.85 -0.30 2.31
C GLY A 110 -3.98 -0.13 3.82
N TYR A 111 -2.97 -0.54 4.58
CA TYR A 111 -2.91 -0.34 6.03
C TYR A 111 -2.88 1.15 6.39
N PHE A 112 -2.14 1.99 5.67
CA PHE A 112 -2.20 3.44 5.90
C PHE A 112 -3.58 4.02 5.54
N GLY A 113 -4.16 3.55 4.44
CA GLY A 113 -5.53 3.86 4.02
C GLY A 113 -6.57 3.60 5.12
N TYR A 114 -6.44 2.49 5.86
CA TYR A 114 -7.27 2.22 7.04
C TYR A 114 -7.21 3.35 8.07
N PHE A 115 -6.03 3.88 8.40
CA PHE A 115 -5.89 4.98 9.36
C PHE A 115 -6.46 6.29 8.82
N ILE A 116 -6.32 6.56 7.51
CA ILE A 116 -6.96 7.72 6.87
C ILE A 116 -8.48 7.62 7.02
N GLY A 117 -9.09 6.49 6.66
CA GLY A 117 -10.54 6.31 6.82
C GLY A 117 -10.99 6.27 8.30
N LEU A 118 -10.20 5.71 9.20
CA LEU A 118 -10.47 5.74 10.65
C LEU A 118 -10.45 7.17 11.21
N SER A 119 -9.59 8.03 10.68
CA SER A 119 -9.50 9.43 11.08
C SER A 119 -10.81 10.19 10.81
N VAL A 120 -11.56 9.78 9.78
CA VAL A 120 -12.89 10.32 9.45
C VAL A 120 -13.91 9.97 10.53
N LEU A 121 -13.89 8.74 11.03
CA LEU A 121 -14.77 8.28 12.11
C LEU A 121 -14.39 8.86 13.48
N LYS A 122 -13.15 9.35 13.66
CA LYS A 122 -12.60 9.83 14.93
C LYS A 122 -11.97 11.23 14.80
N PRO A 123 -12.75 12.27 14.43
CA PRO A 123 -12.24 13.59 14.05
C PRO A 123 -11.41 14.28 15.14
N ARG A 124 -11.74 14.08 16.43
CA ARG A 124 -10.97 14.65 17.56
C ARG A 124 -9.54 14.13 17.66
N LYS A 125 -9.27 12.93 17.13
CA LYS A 125 -7.95 12.27 17.18
C LYS A 125 -7.33 12.10 15.79
N ARG A 126 -7.88 12.75 14.75
CA ARG A 126 -7.55 12.50 13.35
C ARG A 126 -6.04 12.56 13.06
N TRP A 127 -5.35 13.58 13.57
CA TRP A 127 -3.92 13.79 13.33
C TRP A 127 -3.05 12.74 14.01
N GLN A 128 -3.43 12.33 15.22
CA GLN A 128 -2.74 11.24 15.93
C GLN A 128 -2.91 9.91 15.18
N ILE A 129 -4.13 9.62 14.70
CA ILE A 129 -4.45 8.41 13.94
C ILE A 129 -3.65 8.38 12.63
N ILE A 130 -3.68 9.47 11.85
CA ILE A 130 -2.92 9.58 10.60
C ILE A 130 -1.42 9.44 10.86
N GLY A 131 -0.87 10.13 11.88
CA GLY A 131 0.54 10.04 12.23
C GLY A 131 0.98 8.62 12.61
N ILE A 132 0.19 7.92 13.43
CA ILE A 132 0.46 6.52 13.82
C ILE A 132 0.43 5.61 12.59
N GLY A 133 -0.60 5.74 11.74
CA GLY A 133 -0.73 4.95 10.52
C GLY A 133 0.44 5.17 9.57
N TYR A 134 0.81 6.43 9.34
CA TYR A 134 1.89 6.83 8.46
C TYR A 134 3.24 6.28 8.91
N LEU A 135 3.59 6.44 10.19
CA LEU A 135 4.86 5.97 10.73
C LEU A 135 4.95 4.43 10.70
N ASN A 136 3.86 3.73 11.04
CA ASN A 136 3.84 2.27 11.00
C ASN A 136 3.93 1.71 9.57
N ALA A 137 3.16 2.27 8.63
CA ALA A 137 3.24 1.87 7.22
C ALA A 137 4.63 2.12 6.64
N SER A 138 5.21 3.29 6.93
CA SER A 138 6.57 3.65 6.52
C SER A 138 7.62 2.71 7.12
N ALA A 139 7.44 2.27 8.37
CA ALA A 139 8.34 1.33 9.02
C ALA A 139 8.26 -0.07 8.41
N LEU A 140 7.05 -0.58 8.13
CA LEU A 140 6.86 -1.87 7.43
C LEU A 140 7.49 -1.85 6.04
N HIS A 141 7.25 -0.78 5.29
CA HIS A 141 7.83 -0.60 3.96
C HIS A 141 9.36 -0.50 4.02
N ALA A 142 9.91 0.32 4.92
CA ALA A 142 11.35 0.43 5.10
C ALA A 142 12.00 -0.90 5.52
N LEU A 143 11.30 -1.68 6.34
CA LEU A 143 11.75 -3.00 6.77
C LEU A 143 11.76 -3.98 5.60
N TRP A 144 10.72 -3.96 4.76
CA TRP A 144 10.68 -4.75 3.52
C TRP A 144 11.86 -4.42 2.62
N ASN A 145 12.08 -3.14 2.33
CA ASN A 145 13.19 -2.69 1.49
C ASN A 145 14.54 -3.09 2.09
N ALA A 146 14.75 -2.86 3.39
CA ALA A 146 16.00 -3.23 4.06
C ALA A 146 16.26 -4.74 4.04
N MET A 147 15.24 -5.57 4.29
CA MET A 147 15.41 -7.03 4.28
C MET A 147 15.62 -7.59 2.88
N GLY A 148 15.14 -6.91 1.83
CA GLY A 148 15.41 -7.25 0.44
C GLY A 148 16.91 -7.26 0.09
N TYR A 149 17.73 -6.47 0.77
CA TYR A 149 19.20 -6.47 0.63
C TYR A 149 19.91 -7.51 1.51
N VAL A 150 19.21 -8.09 2.49
CA VAL A 150 19.81 -8.99 3.47
C VAL A 150 19.54 -10.45 3.09
N ASN A 151 18.26 -10.82 2.95
CA ASN A 151 17.87 -12.21 2.74
C ASN A 151 16.41 -12.34 2.28
N SER A 152 16.16 -13.18 1.26
CA SER A 152 14.81 -13.39 0.70
C SER A 152 13.81 -14.04 1.66
N ILE A 153 14.26 -14.85 2.62
CA ILE A 153 13.40 -15.43 3.67
C ILE A 153 12.97 -14.33 4.65
N LEU A 154 13.89 -13.45 5.07
CA LEU A 154 13.55 -12.31 5.92
C LEU A 154 12.59 -11.35 5.21
N LEU A 155 12.81 -11.09 3.93
CA LEU A 155 11.88 -10.35 3.08
C LEU A 155 10.48 -10.98 3.11
N ALA A 156 10.38 -12.29 2.84
CA ALA A 156 9.11 -13.01 2.86
C ALA A 156 8.40 -12.93 4.22
N ILE A 157 9.15 -13.06 5.33
CA ILE A 157 8.61 -12.90 6.69
C ILE A 157 8.02 -11.50 6.89
N VAL A 158 8.71 -10.45 6.46
CA VAL A 158 8.21 -9.07 6.55
C VAL A 158 6.96 -8.89 5.69
N GLY A 159 6.88 -9.54 4.53
CA GLY A 159 5.68 -9.56 3.70
C GLY A 159 4.49 -10.20 4.41
N VAL A 160 4.69 -11.35 5.04
CA VAL A 160 3.66 -12.02 5.84
C VAL A 160 3.21 -11.13 7.00
N VAL A 161 4.13 -10.49 7.71
CA VAL A 161 3.79 -9.55 8.80
C VAL A 161 2.96 -8.38 8.26
N SER A 162 3.35 -7.81 7.12
CA SER A 162 2.63 -6.69 6.49
C SER A 162 1.22 -7.11 6.05
N TYR A 163 1.08 -8.32 5.50
CA TYR A 163 -0.21 -8.91 5.14
C TYR A 163 -1.10 -9.14 6.38
N VAL A 164 -0.54 -9.59 7.50
CA VAL A 164 -1.27 -9.74 8.77
C VAL A 164 -1.78 -8.38 9.26
N PHE A 165 -0.97 -7.32 9.15
CA PHE A 165 -1.39 -5.96 9.49
C PHE A 165 -2.56 -5.49 8.64
N LEU A 166 -2.48 -5.66 7.31
CA LEU A 166 -3.58 -5.32 6.40
C LEU A 166 -4.83 -6.16 6.72
N THR A 167 -4.68 -7.46 6.95
CA THR A 167 -5.80 -8.36 7.29
C THR A 167 -6.48 -7.92 8.58
N ALA A 168 -5.71 -7.63 9.63
CA ALA A 168 -6.24 -7.12 10.89
C ALA A 168 -6.97 -5.77 10.69
N ALA A 169 -6.43 -4.89 9.86
CA ALA A 169 -7.08 -3.62 9.50
C ALA A 169 -8.40 -3.84 8.76
N ILE A 170 -8.46 -4.76 7.78
CA ILE A 170 -9.70 -5.12 7.07
C ILE A 170 -10.75 -5.65 8.05
N LEU A 171 -10.38 -6.61 8.90
CA LEU A 171 -11.31 -7.19 9.88
C LEU A 171 -11.84 -6.12 10.85
N LYS A 172 -10.96 -5.22 11.32
CA LYS A 172 -11.35 -4.13 12.21
C LYS A 172 -12.20 -3.08 11.50
N ALA A 173 -11.87 -2.73 10.26
CA ALA A 173 -12.65 -1.82 9.41
C ALA A 173 -14.08 -2.33 9.23
N ARG A 174 -14.24 -3.61 8.91
CA ARG A 174 -15.56 -4.25 8.79
C ARG A 174 -16.36 -4.19 10.08
N ALA A 175 -15.71 -4.37 11.23
CA ALA A 175 -16.38 -4.30 12.53
C ALA A 175 -16.82 -2.87 12.89
N LEU A 176 -16.12 -1.85 12.39
CA LEU A 176 -16.38 -0.43 12.65
C LEU A 176 -17.30 0.24 11.61
N SER A 177 -17.53 -0.40 10.46
CA SER A 177 -18.29 0.15 9.35
C SER A 177 -19.72 0.53 9.76
N PRO A 178 -20.17 1.79 9.56
CA PRO A 178 -21.54 2.20 9.86
C PRO A 178 -22.60 1.47 9.01
N THR A 179 -22.23 1.00 7.82
CA THR A 179 -23.11 0.28 6.89
C THR A 179 -22.94 -1.24 6.99
N ARG A 180 -22.28 -1.75 8.04
CA ARG A 180 -22.05 -3.20 8.24
C ARG A 180 -23.32 -4.04 8.14
N SER A 181 -24.45 -3.53 8.64
CA SER A 181 -25.74 -4.21 8.58
C SER A 181 -26.29 -4.35 7.15
N GLN A 182 -25.81 -3.55 6.19
CA GLN A 182 -26.20 -3.61 4.78
C GLN A 182 -25.21 -4.43 3.93
N ASN A 183 -24.08 -4.83 4.50
CA ASN A 183 -23.02 -5.54 3.79
C ASN A 183 -23.42 -7.01 3.52
N PHE A 184 -23.22 -7.47 2.27
CA PHE A 184 -23.53 -8.83 1.83
C PHE A 184 -22.89 -9.91 2.73
N ALA A 185 -21.66 -9.69 3.19
CA ALA A 185 -20.93 -10.65 4.01
C ALA A 185 -21.50 -10.80 5.43
N THR A 186 -22.27 -9.82 5.91
CA THR A 186 -22.98 -9.89 7.20
C THR A 186 -24.38 -10.48 7.01
N GLN A 187 -24.99 -10.26 5.85
CA GLN A 187 -26.35 -10.73 5.53
C GLN A 187 -26.40 -12.21 5.13
N PHE A 188 -25.29 -12.78 4.66
CA PHE A 188 -25.22 -14.18 4.19
C PHE A 188 -25.63 -15.23 5.23
N PHE A 189 -25.48 -14.94 6.53
CA PHE A 189 -25.83 -15.85 7.63
C PHE A 189 -27.22 -15.59 8.23
N LYS A 190 -28.01 -14.67 7.64
CA LYS A 190 -29.34 -14.31 8.14
C LYS A 190 -30.49 -14.94 7.34
N ASN A 191 -30.18 -15.68 6.28
CA ASN A 191 -31.12 -16.51 5.52
C ASN A 191 -30.95 -17.97 5.93
#